data_AF-A0A116L3E4-F1
#
_entry.id   AF-A0A116L3E4-F1
#
_cell.length_a   1.000
_cell.length_b   1.000
_cell.length_c   1.000
_cell.angle_alpha   90.00
_cell.angle_beta   90.00
_cell.angle_gamma   90.00
#
_symmetry.space_group_name_H-M   'P 1'
#
loop_
_entity.id
_entity.type
_entity.pdbx_description
1 polymer ?
#
loop_
_entity_poly.entity_id
_entity_poly.type
_entity_poly.pdbx_seq_one_letter_code
_entity_poly.pdbx_strand_id
1 'polypeptide(L)'
;MSKRKIISSLFLSATVLGGLLFTQTPTVKANEEGKVQIAHISPIFDPGELIQETNYNDLVKKSVSIEATPGSNKKEVRWKVIFDSTYWNFNYDKGGYYFVVPSGMNLKSITMVGGQSGENLLNKFPNVNDVSNDSYSQYRHFKKGEKTYGDRDFDSQWGWSVGRASNDKINQWKNENAFSDIYYIDSPRHAGPVTYELEAEVTDQTKTSFPLVAVMKNFYARTSYLSEPTSLAGLDVKVEWPK
;
A
#
# COMPACT_ATOMS: atom_id res chain seq x y z
N MET A 1 20.07 -58.41 11.25
CA MET A 1 18.80 -57.82 10.78
C MET A 1 19.07 -56.41 10.27
N SER A 2 19.05 -56.21 8.95
CA SER A 2 19.33 -54.92 8.30
C SER A 2 18.05 -54.10 8.19
N LYS A 3 18.02 -52.90 8.79
CA LYS A 3 16.91 -51.96 8.69
C LYS A 3 17.04 -51.16 7.40
N ARG A 4 16.20 -51.46 6.39
CA ARG A 4 16.06 -50.63 5.19
C ARG A 4 15.38 -49.30 5.57
N LYS A 5 16.07 -48.17 5.37
CA LYS A 5 15.45 -46.84 5.37
C LYS A 5 14.74 -46.66 4.02
N ILE A 6 13.42 -46.51 4.06
CA ILE A 6 12.63 -46.10 2.89
C ILE A 6 12.74 -44.58 2.82
N ILE A 7 13.43 -44.07 1.81
CA ILE A 7 13.41 -42.66 1.43
C ILE A 7 12.28 -42.53 0.40
N SER A 8 11.14 -41.97 0.80
CA SER A 8 10.10 -41.59 -0.14
C SER A 8 10.53 -40.29 -0.82
N SER A 9 10.99 -40.40 -2.07
CA SER A 9 11.13 -39.27 -2.98
C SER A 9 9.74 -38.80 -3.40
N LEU A 10 9.29 -37.65 -2.90
CA LEU A 10 8.11 -36.97 -3.46
C LEU A 10 8.57 -36.18 -4.70
N PHE A 11 8.19 -36.63 -5.89
CA PHE A 11 8.34 -35.86 -7.11
C PHE A 11 7.21 -34.83 -7.17
N LEU A 12 7.54 -33.53 -7.24
CA LEU A 12 6.60 -32.48 -7.63
C LEU A 12 6.88 -32.12 -9.10
N SER A 13 5.94 -32.42 -9.98
CA SER A 13 5.98 -31.97 -11.37
C SER A 13 5.71 -30.47 -11.43
N ALA A 14 6.65 -29.68 -11.97
CA ALA A 14 6.43 -28.29 -12.32
C ALA A 14 6.27 -28.19 -13.84
N THR A 15 5.14 -27.65 -14.29
CA THR A 15 5.00 -27.12 -15.66
C THR A 15 5.15 -25.61 -15.57
N VAL A 16 6.12 -25.07 -16.31
CA VAL A 16 6.46 -23.64 -16.32
C VAL A 16 5.86 -23.01 -17.57
N LEU A 17 5.20 -21.86 -17.43
CA LEU A 17 5.17 -20.83 -18.47
C LEU A 17 4.95 -19.44 -17.85
N GLY A 18 5.99 -18.60 -17.91
CA GLY A 18 5.87 -17.13 -17.87
C GLY A 18 5.47 -16.47 -16.56
N GLY A 19 6.39 -16.40 -15.59
CA GLY A 19 6.28 -15.53 -14.42
C GLY A 19 7.26 -15.97 -13.34
N LEU A 20 8.12 -15.07 -12.85
CA LEU A 20 9.02 -15.36 -11.73
C LEU A 20 8.19 -15.71 -10.49
N LEU A 21 8.02 -17.00 -10.20
CA LEU A 21 7.49 -17.48 -8.93
C LEU A 21 8.65 -17.57 -7.93
N PHE A 22 8.65 -16.69 -6.93
CA PHE A 22 9.45 -16.91 -5.72
C PHE A 22 8.76 -17.98 -4.87
N THR A 23 8.96 -19.25 -5.19
CA THR A 23 8.52 -20.34 -4.30
C THR A 23 9.44 -20.35 -3.08
N GLN A 24 8.95 -19.92 -1.91
CA GLN A 24 9.66 -20.17 -0.66
C GLN A 24 9.59 -21.66 -0.36
N THR A 25 10.71 -22.38 -0.51
CA THR A 25 10.80 -23.77 -0.10
C THR A 25 10.82 -23.87 1.42
N PRO A 26 9.98 -24.73 2.04
CA PRO A 26 10.09 -24.97 3.47
C PRO A 26 11.46 -25.59 3.77
N THR A 27 12.26 -24.91 4.59
CA THR A 27 13.57 -25.42 5.02
C THR A 27 13.35 -26.39 6.19
N VAL A 28 13.57 -27.68 5.96
CA VAL A 28 13.61 -28.69 7.02
C VAL A 28 15.05 -28.82 7.50
N LYS A 29 15.34 -28.37 8.73
CA LYS A 29 16.60 -28.71 9.42
C LYS A 29 16.33 -29.89 10.35
N ALA A 30 16.98 -31.03 10.09
CA ALA A 30 17.06 -32.11 11.05
C ALA A 30 18.10 -31.75 12.11
N ASN A 31 17.72 -31.78 13.39
CA ASN A 31 18.68 -31.82 14.50
C ASN A 31 18.93 -33.28 14.89
N GLU A 32 20.09 -33.56 15.49
CA GLU A 32 20.59 -34.92 15.77
C GLU A 32 19.75 -35.71 16.81
N GLU A 33 18.65 -35.15 17.31
CA GLU A 33 17.80 -35.76 18.35
C GLU A 33 16.46 -36.31 17.83
N GLY A 34 16.22 -36.35 16.51
CA GLY A 34 15.01 -36.97 15.95
C GLY A 34 13.69 -36.25 16.29
N LYS A 35 13.76 -35.02 16.81
CA LYS A 35 12.60 -34.14 16.97
C LYS A 35 12.41 -33.34 15.69
N VAL A 36 11.41 -33.73 14.89
CA VAL A 36 10.93 -32.89 13.78
C VAL A 36 10.33 -31.62 14.40
N GLN A 37 11.07 -30.51 14.37
CA GLN A 37 10.46 -29.20 14.57
C GLN A 37 9.71 -28.86 13.29
N ILE A 38 8.38 -28.73 13.38
CA ILE A 38 7.57 -28.24 12.27
C ILE A 38 8.11 -26.85 11.93
N ALA A 39 8.62 -26.70 10.71
CA ALA A 39 9.12 -25.43 10.21
C ALA A 39 8.04 -24.37 10.43
N HIS A 40 8.44 -23.22 10.98
CA HIS A 40 7.57 -22.06 11.14
C HIS A 40 6.88 -21.77 9.79
N ILE A 41 5.60 -22.10 9.66
CA ILE A 41 4.84 -21.79 8.45
C ILE A 41 4.69 -20.26 8.43
N SER A 42 5.26 -19.62 7.42
CA SER A 42 5.08 -18.20 7.16
C SER A 42 3.78 -18.00 6.37
N PRO A 43 3.11 -16.84 6.48
CA PRO A 43 1.99 -16.54 5.61
C PRO A 43 2.40 -16.58 4.14
N ILE A 44 1.50 -17.03 3.27
CA ILE A 44 1.69 -16.89 1.82
C ILE A 44 1.30 -15.47 1.46
N PHE A 45 2.17 -14.78 0.72
CA PHE A 45 2.01 -13.39 0.34
C PHE A 45 1.96 -13.29 -1.19
N ASP A 46 0.83 -12.81 -1.72
CA ASP A 46 0.56 -12.74 -3.15
C ASP A 46 0.05 -11.32 -3.51
N PRO A 47 0.93 -10.42 -3.98
CA PRO A 47 0.52 -9.12 -4.48
C PRO A 47 -0.17 -9.29 -5.84
N GLY A 48 -1.39 -8.75 -5.97
CA GLY A 48 -2.17 -8.81 -7.19
C GLY A 48 -1.63 -7.95 -8.34
N GLU A 49 -2.46 -7.73 -9.35
CA GLU A 49 -2.12 -6.86 -10.48
C GLU A 49 -2.14 -5.38 -10.05
N LEU A 50 -1.11 -4.64 -10.48
CA LEU A 50 -1.03 -3.20 -10.26
C LEU A 50 -2.04 -2.47 -11.14
N ILE A 51 -2.96 -1.74 -10.52
CA ILE A 51 -3.89 -0.83 -11.18
C ILE A 51 -3.25 0.56 -11.20
N GLN A 52 -3.22 1.22 -12.35
CA GLN A 52 -2.80 2.62 -12.49
C GLN A 52 -3.83 3.36 -13.32
N GLU A 53 -4.37 4.47 -12.80
CA GLU A 53 -5.40 5.24 -13.49
C GLU A 53 -5.20 6.75 -13.33
N THR A 54 -5.77 7.51 -14.25
CA THR A 54 -5.74 8.97 -14.23
C THR A 54 -6.99 9.57 -14.87
N ASN A 55 -7.35 10.77 -14.45
CA ASN A 55 -8.41 11.55 -15.08
C ASN A 55 -7.88 12.62 -16.07
N TYR A 56 -6.58 12.58 -16.41
CA TYR A 56 -5.93 13.63 -17.19
C TYR A 56 -5.43 13.18 -18.56
N ASN A 57 -4.24 12.56 -18.65
CA ASN A 57 -3.67 12.07 -19.90
C ASN A 57 -2.63 10.96 -19.66
N ASP A 58 -2.25 10.27 -20.74
CA ASP A 58 -1.37 9.09 -20.67
C ASP A 58 0.04 9.37 -20.11
N LEU A 59 0.54 10.61 -20.20
CA LEU A 59 1.86 10.98 -19.66
C LEU A 59 1.92 10.82 -18.14
N VAL A 60 0.79 11.01 -17.46
CA VAL A 60 0.71 10.96 -15.99
C VAL A 60 -0.01 9.73 -15.46
N LYS A 61 -0.52 8.85 -16.34
CA LYS A 61 -1.26 7.64 -15.94
C LYS A 61 -0.44 6.72 -15.05
N LYS A 62 0.87 6.61 -15.33
CA LYS A 62 1.79 5.74 -14.60
C LYS A 62 2.59 6.44 -13.50
N SER A 63 2.23 7.67 -13.15
CA SER A 63 2.99 8.47 -12.18
C SER A 63 2.89 7.99 -10.74
N VAL A 64 1.93 7.12 -10.42
CA VAL A 64 1.86 6.48 -9.10
C VAL A 64 2.05 4.98 -9.30
N SER A 65 2.90 4.34 -8.51
CA SER A 65 3.00 2.87 -8.47
C SER A 65 3.14 2.36 -7.04
N ILE A 66 2.79 1.09 -6.85
CA ILE A 66 2.87 0.40 -5.56
C ILE A 66 3.58 -0.94 -5.76
N GLU A 67 4.51 -1.25 -4.87
CA GLU A 67 5.13 -2.57 -4.75
C GLU A 67 5.02 -3.02 -3.30
N ALA A 68 4.52 -4.22 -3.05
CA ALA A 68 4.32 -4.74 -1.70
C ALA A 68 5.17 -5.98 -1.44
N THR A 69 5.66 -6.10 -0.21
CA THR A 69 6.44 -7.24 0.29
C THR A 69 5.95 -7.62 1.68
N PRO A 70 6.23 -8.85 2.14
CA PRO A 70 6.12 -9.17 3.55
C PRO A 70 6.95 -8.19 4.39
N GLY A 71 6.46 -7.85 5.59
CA GLY A 71 7.21 -7.10 6.57
C GLY A 71 8.27 -7.93 7.29
N SER A 72 8.91 -7.35 8.31
CA SER A 72 9.97 -8.03 9.05
C SER A 72 9.41 -9.14 9.95
N ASN A 73 8.17 -8.98 10.43
CA ASN A 73 7.44 -10.00 11.17
C ASN A 73 6.31 -10.60 10.35
N LYS A 74 5.85 -11.80 10.75
CA LYS A 74 4.79 -12.54 10.04
C LYS A 74 3.50 -11.75 9.84
N LYS A 75 3.15 -10.85 10.78
CA LYS A 75 1.91 -10.06 10.72
C LYS A 75 2.08 -8.70 10.03
N GLU A 76 3.23 -8.42 9.45
CA GLU A 76 3.50 -7.11 8.88
C GLU A 76 3.46 -7.17 7.36
N VAL A 77 2.94 -6.11 6.78
CA VAL A 77 2.98 -5.84 5.35
C VAL A 77 3.76 -4.56 5.16
N ARG A 78 4.69 -4.58 4.21
CA ARG A 78 5.47 -3.42 3.80
C ARG A 78 5.17 -3.11 2.36
N TRP A 79 5.08 -1.85 2.00
CA TRP A 79 4.95 -1.46 0.60
C TRP A 79 5.66 -0.17 0.31
N LYS A 80 6.12 -0.05 -0.94
CA LYS A 80 6.68 1.17 -1.49
C LYS A 80 5.64 1.82 -2.38
N VAL A 81 5.48 3.11 -2.21
CA VAL A 81 4.70 3.98 -3.09
C VAL A 81 5.68 4.90 -3.80
N ILE A 82 5.65 4.88 -5.12
CA ILE A 82 6.47 5.76 -5.95
C ILE A 82 5.56 6.82 -6.54
N PHE A 83 5.93 8.08 -6.35
CA PHE A 83 5.32 9.23 -6.99
C PHE A 83 6.31 9.85 -7.98
N ASP A 84 6.04 9.72 -9.27
CA ASP A 84 6.80 10.35 -10.34
C ASP A 84 6.17 11.69 -10.74
N SER A 85 6.67 12.77 -10.13
CA SER A 85 6.21 14.13 -10.39
C SER A 85 6.85 14.80 -11.60
N THR A 86 7.58 14.06 -12.46
CA THR A 86 8.31 14.62 -13.63
C THR A 86 7.41 15.48 -14.53
N TYR A 87 6.15 15.06 -14.75
CA TYR A 87 5.19 15.76 -15.62
C TYR A 87 4.09 16.51 -14.86
N TRP A 88 4.31 16.80 -13.57
CA TRP A 88 3.27 17.36 -12.67
C TRP A 88 3.47 18.82 -12.31
N ASN A 89 4.60 19.42 -12.69
CA ASN A 89 4.92 20.83 -12.49
C ASN A 89 4.94 21.28 -11.01
N PHE A 90 5.24 20.39 -10.05
CA PHE A 90 5.20 20.70 -8.62
C PHE A 90 6.26 21.70 -8.12
N ASN A 91 7.23 22.06 -8.96
CA ASN A 91 8.14 23.18 -8.70
C ASN A 91 7.39 24.52 -8.65
N TYR A 92 6.26 24.64 -9.34
CA TYR A 92 5.46 25.85 -9.39
C TYR A 92 4.07 25.60 -8.82
N ASP A 93 3.42 24.52 -9.25
CA ASP A 93 2.06 24.19 -8.84
C ASP A 93 2.04 23.51 -7.47
N LYS A 94 0.95 23.74 -6.73
CA LYS A 94 0.69 23.01 -5.50
C LYS A 94 0.24 21.58 -5.84
N GLY A 95 1.04 20.60 -5.41
CA GLY A 95 0.69 19.17 -5.49
C GLY A 95 0.09 18.63 -4.19
N GLY A 96 -0.18 17.33 -4.17
CA GLY A 96 -0.51 16.59 -2.95
C GLY A 96 -0.39 15.08 -3.14
N TYR A 97 0.03 14.39 -2.09
CA TYR A 97 0.15 12.92 -2.02
C TYR A 97 -0.80 12.34 -0.99
N TYR A 98 -1.45 11.23 -1.33
CA TYR A 98 -2.35 10.50 -0.45
C TYR A 98 -1.91 9.04 -0.34
N PHE A 99 -1.93 8.51 0.87
CA PHE A 99 -1.76 7.10 1.19
C PHE A 99 -3.05 6.61 1.83
N VAL A 100 -3.68 5.60 1.23
CA VAL A 100 -4.92 5.02 1.74
C VAL A 100 -4.62 3.64 2.31
N VAL A 101 -4.96 3.45 3.59
CA VAL A 101 -4.66 2.24 4.34
C VAL A 101 -5.94 1.39 4.46
N PRO A 102 -5.85 0.07 4.21
CA PRO A 102 -6.99 -0.82 4.32
C PRO A 102 -7.41 -1.07 5.78
N SER A 103 -8.70 -1.29 5.97
CA SER A 103 -9.29 -1.75 7.23
C SER A 103 -8.71 -3.11 7.63
N GLY A 104 -8.32 -3.26 8.89
CA GLY A 104 -7.66 -4.47 9.39
C GLY A 104 -6.14 -4.39 9.37
N MET A 105 -5.59 -3.20 9.10
CA MET A 105 -4.18 -2.87 9.30
C MET A 105 -4.05 -1.67 10.25
N ASN A 106 -2.94 -1.61 10.99
CA ASN A 106 -2.52 -0.44 11.74
C ASN A 106 -1.15 0.02 11.22
N LEU A 107 -1.09 1.26 10.73
CA LEU A 107 0.12 1.82 10.15
C LEU A 107 1.17 2.09 11.23
N LYS A 108 2.40 1.64 11.01
CA LYS A 108 3.54 1.79 11.93
C LYS A 108 4.53 2.85 11.46
N SER A 109 4.69 3.02 10.16
CA SER A 109 5.62 3.99 9.60
C SER A 109 5.23 4.48 8.21
N ILE A 110 5.67 5.70 7.91
CA ILE A 110 5.73 6.26 6.56
C ILE A 110 7.11 6.92 6.44
N THR A 111 7.99 6.37 5.64
CA THR A 111 9.37 6.84 5.52
C THR A 111 9.68 7.16 4.08
N MET A 112 10.19 8.37 3.79
CA MET A 112 10.71 8.67 2.46
C MET A 112 12.07 7.97 2.28
N VAL A 113 12.19 7.10 1.28
CA VAL A 113 13.40 6.31 1.01
C VAL A 113 14.14 6.90 -0.19
N GLY A 114 15.48 7.00 -0.09
CA GLY A 114 16.32 7.54 -1.17
C GLY A 114 16.45 9.07 -1.19
N GLY A 115 15.90 9.78 -0.21
CA GLY A 115 16.15 11.21 0.06
C GLY A 115 17.08 11.45 1.26
N GLN A 116 17.29 12.72 1.63
CA GLN A 116 18.25 13.11 2.68
C GLN A 116 17.83 12.72 4.11
N SER A 117 16.54 12.46 4.37
CA SER A 117 16.05 12.07 5.70
C SER A 117 15.23 10.79 5.61
N GLY A 118 15.79 9.67 6.03
CA GLY A 118 15.05 8.42 6.33
C GLY A 118 14.19 8.55 7.60
N GLU A 119 13.61 9.73 7.82
CA GLU A 119 12.76 10.06 8.96
C GLU A 119 11.40 9.38 8.81
N ASN A 120 10.91 8.74 9.87
CA ASN A 120 9.53 8.27 9.93
C ASN A 120 8.59 9.48 10.13
N LEU A 121 7.75 9.73 9.14
CA LEU A 121 6.83 10.86 9.08
C LEU A 121 5.52 10.62 9.85
N LEU A 122 5.25 9.40 10.35
CA LEU A 122 3.95 9.07 10.95
C LEU A 122 3.59 10.02 12.10
N ASN A 123 4.57 10.43 12.90
CA ASN A 123 4.37 11.35 14.04
C ASN A 123 4.07 12.79 13.61
N LYS A 124 4.21 13.15 12.33
CA LYS A 124 3.83 14.47 11.81
C LYS A 124 2.34 14.56 11.50
N PHE A 125 1.64 13.42 11.39
CA PHE A 125 0.22 13.39 11.14
C PHE A 125 -0.56 13.58 12.46
N PRO A 126 -1.43 14.60 12.54
CA PRO A 126 -2.19 14.87 13.75
C PRO A 126 -3.33 13.87 13.95
N ASN A 127 -3.91 13.85 15.15
CA ASN A 127 -5.19 13.16 15.36
C ASN A 127 -6.28 13.82 14.48
N VAL A 128 -7.24 13.03 13.99
CA VAL A 128 -8.28 13.50 13.06
C VAL A 128 -9.09 14.71 13.57
N ASN A 129 -9.32 14.81 14.88
CA ASN A 129 -10.11 15.88 15.49
C ASN A 129 -9.25 17.06 15.98
N ASP A 130 -7.93 16.96 15.88
CA ASP A 130 -7.02 18.00 16.36
C ASP A 130 -7.19 19.30 15.57
N VAL A 131 -6.97 20.45 16.22
CA VAL A 131 -6.95 21.75 15.55
C VAL A 131 -5.86 21.80 14.50
N SER A 132 -4.73 21.14 14.74
CA SER A 132 -3.61 21.00 13.81
C SER A 132 -3.91 20.13 12.58
N ASN A 133 -5.09 19.50 12.47
CA ASN A 133 -5.55 18.80 11.28
C ASN A 133 -6.43 19.67 10.36
N ASP A 134 -6.15 20.97 10.27
CA ASP A 134 -6.88 21.93 9.43
C ASP A 134 -6.47 21.89 7.94
N SER A 135 -7.19 22.65 7.12
CA SER A 135 -7.01 22.70 5.66
C SER A 135 -5.66 23.24 5.17
N TYR A 136 -4.91 23.93 6.02
CA TYR A 136 -3.62 24.53 5.73
C TYR A 136 -2.45 23.68 6.23
N SER A 137 -2.71 22.62 7.00
CA SER A 137 -1.69 21.74 7.54
C SER A 137 -1.00 20.91 6.47
N GLN A 138 0.33 20.82 6.58
CA GLN A 138 1.14 20.04 5.66
C GLN A 138 0.84 18.54 5.73
N TYR A 139 0.60 18.02 6.93
CA TYR A 139 0.30 16.62 7.18
C TYR A 139 -1.11 16.51 7.74
N ARG A 140 -1.94 15.68 7.13
CA ARG A 140 -3.33 15.49 7.55
C ARG A 140 -3.71 14.03 7.59
N HIS A 141 -4.53 13.67 8.57
CA HIS A 141 -5.03 12.32 8.75
C HIS A 141 -6.56 12.34 8.74
N PHE A 142 -7.14 11.38 8.03
CA PHE A 142 -8.58 11.17 7.95
C PHE A 142 -8.86 9.71 8.24
N LYS A 143 -9.87 9.45 9.07
CA LYS A 143 -10.19 8.11 9.52
C LYS A 143 -11.67 7.85 9.40
N LYS A 144 -12.01 6.70 8.84
CA LYS A 144 -13.38 6.27 8.64
C LYS A 144 -14.06 6.00 9.99
N GLY A 145 -15.31 6.45 10.09
CA GLY A 145 -16.14 6.25 11.29
C GLY A 145 -15.90 7.27 12.41
N GLU A 146 -14.92 8.15 12.26
CA GLU A 146 -14.73 9.28 13.16
C GLU A 146 -15.75 10.39 12.87
N LYS A 147 -16.24 11.06 13.92
CA LYS A 147 -17.25 12.12 13.79
C LYS A 147 -16.59 13.45 13.38
N THR A 148 -16.14 13.52 12.14
CA THR A 148 -15.59 14.72 11.51
C THR A 148 -16.56 15.30 10.48
N TYR A 149 -16.32 16.53 10.02
CA TYR A 149 -17.19 17.24 9.07
C TYR A 149 -16.37 17.94 7.99
N GLY A 150 -16.99 18.17 6.84
CA GLY A 150 -16.42 18.95 5.76
C GLY A 150 -15.09 18.40 5.27
N ASP A 151 -14.05 19.21 5.29
CA ASP A 151 -12.75 18.83 4.76
C ASP A 151 -11.96 17.84 5.65
N ARG A 152 -12.47 17.50 6.83
CA ARG A 152 -11.90 16.47 7.71
C ARG A 152 -12.60 15.11 7.59
N ASP A 153 -13.69 15.04 6.82
CA ASP A 153 -14.45 13.81 6.63
C ASP A 153 -13.73 12.85 5.66
N PHE A 154 -13.72 11.56 6.01
CA PHE A 154 -13.05 10.52 5.24
C PHE A 154 -13.64 10.38 3.83
N ASP A 155 -14.98 10.37 3.71
CA ASP A 155 -15.64 10.17 2.42
C ASP A 155 -15.51 11.40 1.51
N SER A 156 -15.47 12.59 2.10
CA SER A 156 -15.16 13.84 1.39
C SER A 156 -13.74 13.82 0.83
N GLN A 157 -12.76 13.40 1.63
CA GLN A 157 -11.37 13.28 1.18
C GLN A 157 -11.17 12.17 0.15
N TRP A 158 -11.91 11.07 0.26
CA TRP A 158 -11.97 10.05 -0.79
C TRP A 158 -12.45 10.66 -2.11
N GLY A 159 -13.57 11.40 -2.09
CA GLY A 159 -14.13 12.05 -3.28
C GLY A 159 -13.19 13.04 -3.96
N TRP A 160 -12.37 13.76 -3.18
CA TRP A 160 -11.39 14.73 -3.71
C TRP A 160 -10.01 14.14 -4.04
N SER A 161 -9.81 12.84 -3.79
CA SER A 161 -8.58 12.10 -4.10
C SER A 161 -8.90 10.90 -4.99
N VAL A 162 -9.02 9.70 -4.43
CA VAL A 162 -9.25 8.44 -5.14
C VAL A 162 -10.45 8.53 -6.08
N GLY A 163 -11.55 9.11 -5.63
CA GLY A 163 -12.79 9.27 -6.40
C GLY A 163 -12.62 10.12 -7.67
N ARG A 164 -11.57 10.95 -7.78
CA ARG A 164 -11.30 11.75 -8.98
C ARG A 164 -10.68 10.96 -10.12
N ALA A 165 -9.97 9.86 -9.83
CA ALA A 165 -9.32 9.00 -10.82
C ALA A 165 -9.96 7.60 -10.85
N SER A 166 -11.30 7.59 -10.75
CA SER A 166 -12.16 6.40 -10.57
C SER A 166 -11.75 5.16 -11.37
N ASN A 167 -11.80 4.01 -10.71
CA ASN A 167 -11.61 2.68 -11.28
C ASN A 167 -12.63 1.71 -10.66
N ASP A 168 -13.25 0.84 -11.46
CA ASP A 168 -14.32 -0.05 -11.00
C ASP A 168 -13.88 -0.97 -9.85
N LYS A 169 -12.66 -1.50 -9.91
CA LYS A 169 -12.14 -2.40 -8.88
C LYS A 169 -11.85 -1.65 -7.57
N ILE A 170 -11.33 -0.44 -7.65
CA ILE A 170 -11.08 0.40 -6.48
C ILE A 170 -12.41 0.86 -5.84
N ASN A 171 -13.40 1.19 -6.67
CA ASN A 171 -14.75 1.52 -6.21
C ASN A 171 -15.42 0.32 -5.53
N GLN A 172 -15.21 -0.90 -6.05
CA GLN A 172 -15.65 -2.13 -5.39
C GLN A 172 -15.05 -2.23 -3.98
N TRP A 173 -13.74 -2.08 -3.82
CA TRP A 173 -13.09 -2.11 -2.50
C TRP A 173 -13.65 -1.05 -1.53
N LYS A 174 -13.96 0.15 -2.04
CA LYS A 174 -14.60 1.21 -1.23
C LYS A 174 -15.99 0.80 -0.75
N ASN A 175 -16.80 0.20 -1.63
CA ASN A 175 -18.16 -0.26 -1.32
C ASN A 175 -18.15 -1.46 -0.35
N GLU A 176 -17.11 -2.28 -0.41
CA GLU A 176 -16.85 -3.39 0.51
C GLU A 176 -16.28 -2.94 1.87
N ASN A 177 -16.21 -1.63 2.11
CA ASN A 177 -15.69 -1.05 3.36
C ASN A 177 -14.22 -1.45 3.64
N ALA A 178 -13.41 -1.63 2.59
CA ALA A 178 -12.06 -2.16 2.70
C ALA A 178 -11.02 -1.16 3.23
N PHE A 179 -11.37 0.11 3.46
CA PHE A 179 -10.43 1.18 3.85
C PHE A 179 -10.79 1.83 5.18
N SER A 180 -9.76 2.20 5.96
CA SER A 180 -9.92 2.81 7.28
C SER A 180 -9.31 4.20 7.39
N ASP A 181 -8.17 4.46 6.74
CA ASP A 181 -7.40 5.69 6.94
C ASP A 181 -6.89 6.28 5.63
N ILE A 182 -6.80 7.61 5.59
CA ILE A 182 -6.14 8.37 4.53
C ILE A 182 -5.11 9.30 5.19
N TYR A 183 -3.87 9.21 4.75
CA TYR A 183 -2.79 10.10 5.15
C TYR A 183 -2.44 11.01 3.97
N TYR A 184 -2.46 12.32 4.19
CA TYR A 184 -2.25 13.33 3.16
C TYR A 184 -1.03 14.20 3.44
N ILE A 185 -0.19 14.38 2.42
CA ILE A 185 0.95 15.30 2.44
C ILE A 185 0.66 16.44 1.44
N ASP A 186 0.60 17.66 1.97
CA ASP A 186 0.36 18.88 1.22
C ASP A 186 1.62 19.40 0.53
N SER A 187 1.45 19.89 -0.69
CA SER A 187 2.45 20.64 -1.44
C SER A 187 3.87 20.01 -1.48
N PRO A 188 4.02 18.70 -1.75
CA PRO A 188 5.34 18.12 -1.99
C PRO A 188 6.04 18.84 -3.16
N ARG A 189 7.29 19.27 -2.97
CA ARG A 189 8.06 20.06 -3.96
C ARG A 189 9.11 19.22 -4.69
N HIS A 190 8.72 18.04 -5.14
CA HIS A 190 9.62 17.13 -5.87
C HIS A 190 9.51 17.34 -7.38
N ALA A 191 10.64 17.30 -8.08
CA ALA A 191 10.75 17.49 -9.53
C ALA A 191 11.00 16.17 -10.30
N GLY A 192 10.68 15.03 -9.70
CA GLY A 192 10.96 13.70 -10.23
C GLY A 192 10.52 12.60 -9.25
N PRO A 193 10.83 11.34 -9.55
CA PRO A 193 10.43 10.19 -8.74
C PRO A 193 10.88 10.30 -7.29
N VAL A 194 9.94 10.07 -6.37
CA VAL A 194 10.21 9.89 -4.95
C VAL A 194 9.51 8.64 -4.43
N THR A 195 10.16 7.95 -3.50
CA THR A 195 9.65 6.70 -2.93
C THR A 195 9.35 6.88 -1.47
N TYR A 196 8.17 6.46 -1.05
CA TYR A 196 7.78 6.31 0.35
C TYR A 196 7.62 4.83 0.66
N GLU A 197 8.29 4.35 1.69
CA GLU A 197 8.09 3.01 2.24
C GLU A 197 7.16 3.10 3.46
N LEU A 198 6.10 2.32 3.44
CA LEU A 198 5.11 2.21 4.49
C LEU A 198 5.16 0.81 5.08
N GLU A 199 4.94 0.72 6.39
CA GLU A 199 4.84 -0.55 7.10
C GLU A 199 3.60 -0.54 7.99
N ALA A 200 2.82 -1.61 7.94
CA ALA A 200 1.64 -1.79 8.78
C ALA A 200 1.59 -3.19 9.38
N GLU A 201 1.02 -3.30 10.56
CA GLU A 201 0.67 -4.58 11.17
C GLU A 201 -0.78 -4.94 10.85
N VAL A 202 -0.99 -6.18 10.44
CA VAL A 202 -2.33 -6.75 10.24
C VAL A 202 -2.94 -7.05 11.59
N THR A 203 -4.03 -6.33 11.88
CA THR A 203 -4.80 -6.43 13.13
C THR A 203 -5.99 -7.38 12.99
N ASP A 204 -6.44 -7.68 11.76
CA ASP A 204 -7.54 -8.60 11.47
C ASP A 204 -7.06 -9.73 10.55
N GLN A 205 -6.63 -10.84 11.13
CA GLN A 205 -6.15 -12.01 10.40
C GLN A 205 -7.30 -12.89 9.85
N THR A 206 -8.57 -12.51 10.07
CA THR A 206 -9.69 -13.16 9.39
C THR A 206 -9.81 -12.68 7.94
N LYS A 207 -9.21 -11.53 7.63
CA LYS A 207 -9.08 -11.00 6.27
C LYS A 207 -7.85 -11.57 5.58
N THR A 208 -8.03 -11.83 4.29
CA THR A 208 -6.99 -12.33 3.39
C THR A 208 -6.69 -11.38 2.24
N SER A 209 -7.39 -10.25 2.14
CA SER A 209 -7.22 -9.23 1.10
C SER A 209 -7.08 -7.87 1.76
N PHE A 210 -6.06 -7.13 1.32
CA PHE A 210 -5.68 -5.83 1.85
C PHE A 210 -5.37 -4.88 0.68
N PRO A 211 -6.37 -4.19 0.15
CA PRO A 211 -6.17 -3.26 -0.95
C PRO A 211 -5.40 -2.02 -0.49
N LEU A 212 -4.27 -1.77 -1.13
CA LEU A 212 -3.44 -0.59 -0.95
C LEU A 212 -3.78 0.41 -2.06
N VAL A 213 -3.95 1.69 -1.71
CA VAL A 213 -4.17 2.75 -2.70
C VAL A 213 -3.31 3.97 -2.39
N ALA A 214 -2.77 4.59 -3.43
CA ALA A 214 -2.05 5.85 -3.35
C ALA A 214 -2.50 6.79 -4.46
N VAL A 215 -2.46 8.10 -4.19
CA VAL A 215 -2.93 9.14 -5.12
C VAL A 215 -1.95 10.30 -5.15
N MET A 216 -1.74 10.86 -6.33
CA MET A 216 -1.12 12.18 -6.48
C MET A 216 -2.05 13.10 -7.29
N LYS A 217 -2.05 14.39 -6.95
CA LYS A 217 -2.83 15.37 -7.70
C LYS A 217 -2.17 16.74 -7.76
N ASN A 218 -2.61 17.55 -8.73
CA ASN A 218 -2.23 18.96 -8.88
C ASN A 218 -3.45 19.85 -8.59
N PHE A 219 -3.33 20.75 -7.62
CA PHE A 219 -4.41 21.63 -7.17
C PHE A 219 -4.56 22.91 -8.02
N TYR A 220 -3.60 23.23 -8.88
CA TYR A 220 -3.62 24.43 -9.72
C TYR A 220 -4.03 24.12 -11.16
N ALA A 221 -3.48 23.05 -11.74
CA ALA A 221 -3.84 22.59 -13.07
C ALA A 221 -5.31 22.12 -13.14
N ARG A 222 -5.87 22.11 -14.35
CA ARG A 222 -7.25 21.70 -14.61
C ARG A 222 -7.33 20.75 -15.79
N THR A 223 -8.16 19.72 -15.68
CA THR A 223 -8.56 18.88 -16.82
C THR A 223 -9.53 19.66 -17.73
N SER A 224 -9.87 19.09 -18.89
CA SER A 224 -10.92 19.64 -19.78
C SER A 224 -12.28 19.78 -19.10
N TYR A 225 -12.56 18.97 -18.07
CA TYR A 225 -13.76 19.03 -17.23
C TYR A 225 -13.59 19.92 -15.98
N LEU A 226 -12.58 20.81 -15.97
CA LEU A 226 -12.27 21.73 -14.88
C LEU A 226 -12.00 21.05 -13.52
N SER A 227 -11.68 19.76 -13.53
CA SER A 227 -11.29 19.01 -12.33
C SER A 227 -9.77 19.06 -12.12
N GLU A 228 -9.32 18.78 -10.91
CA GLU A 228 -7.89 18.64 -10.60
C GLU A 228 -7.33 17.38 -11.28
N PRO A 229 -6.25 17.48 -12.09
CA PRO A 229 -5.53 16.32 -12.58
C PRO A 229 -5.12 15.43 -11.42
N THR A 230 -5.50 14.15 -11.50
CA THR A 230 -5.32 13.17 -10.44
C THR A 230 -4.93 11.84 -11.06
N SER A 231 -3.91 11.20 -10.49
CA SER A 231 -3.51 9.84 -10.83
C SER A 231 -3.44 9.00 -9.57
N LEU A 232 -3.77 7.72 -9.71
CA LEU A 232 -3.76 6.78 -8.60
C LEU A 232 -3.05 5.48 -8.98
N ALA A 233 -2.67 4.74 -7.95
CA ALA A 233 -2.33 3.34 -8.03
C ALA A 233 -3.13 2.53 -7.01
N GLY A 234 -3.49 1.30 -7.38
CA GLY A 234 -4.13 0.33 -6.51
C GLY A 234 -3.44 -1.03 -6.61
N LEU A 235 -3.32 -1.73 -5.48
CA LEU A 235 -2.73 -3.08 -5.42
C LEU A 235 -3.43 -3.88 -4.32
N ASP A 236 -4.07 -5.00 -4.66
CA ASP A 236 -4.64 -5.91 -3.67
C ASP A 236 -3.56 -6.88 -3.17
N VAL A 237 -3.22 -6.78 -1.89
CA VAL A 237 -2.26 -7.69 -1.26
C VAL A 237 -3.03 -8.83 -0.62
N LYS A 238 -2.83 -10.04 -1.14
CA LYS A 238 -3.41 -11.24 -0.55
C LYS A 238 -2.46 -11.88 0.43
N VAL A 239 -2.98 -12.22 1.62
CA VAL A 239 -2.21 -12.88 2.67
C VAL A 239 -2.98 -14.08 3.20
N GLU A 240 -2.40 -15.27 3.07
CA GLU A 240 -2.94 -16.49 3.68
C GLU A 240 -2.21 -16.80 4.98
N TRP A 241 -2.95 -16.70 6.09
CA TRP A 241 -2.40 -16.91 7.42
C TRP A 241 -2.23 -18.41 7.73
N PRO A 242 -1.11 -18.81 8.35
CA PRO A 242 -0.95 -20.17 8.86
C PRO A 242 -2.06 -20.51 9.85
N LYS A 243 -2.62 -21.72 9.75
CA LYS A 243 -3.59 -22.28 10.70
C LYS A 243 -2.91 -22.88 11.92
#